data_AF-A0A1M5AKC3-F1
#
_entry.id   AF-A0A1M5AKC3-F1
#
_cell.length_a   1.000
_cell.length_b   1.000
_cell.length_c   1.000
_cell.angle_alpha   90.00
_cell.angle_beta   90.00
_cell.angle_gamma   90.00
#
_symmetry.space_group_name_H-M   'P 1'
#
loop_
_entity.id
_entity.type
_entity.pdbx_description
1 polymer ?
#
loop_
_entity_poly.entity_id
_entity_poly.type
_entity_poly.pdbx_seq_one_letter_code
_entity_poly.pdbx_strand_id
1 'polypeptide(L)'
;MELLQLQYFQRVARMEHMTKAAKDLRIAQPALSKTIARLERDIGVPLFDRKGNLFHLLHIKQPICQRTYQLSWLKERYLSQAANTFRDFFLQSFIYR
;
A
#
# COMPACT_ATOMS: atom_id res chain seq x y z
N MET A 1 3.86 0.84 5.61
CA MET A 1 2.70 0.45 4.78
C MET A 1 2.62 -1.07 4.67
N GLU A 2 1.45 -1.63 4.96
CA GLU A 2 1.15 -3.07 4.93
C GLU A 2 0.08 -3.40 3.87
N LEU A 3 0.12 -4.60 3.27
CA LEU A 3 -0.87 -5.01 2.27
C LEU A 3 -2.32 -4.93 2.79
N LEU A 4 -2.53 -5.28 4.06
CA LEU A 4 -3.86 -5.23 4.70
C LEU A 4 -4.45 -3.81 4.70
N GLN A 5 -3.61 -2.78 4.89
CA GLN A 5 -4.04 -1.39 4.85
C GLN A 5 -4.58 -1.02 3.46
N LEU A 6 -3.92 -1.48 2.40
CA LEU A 6 -4.33 -1.26 1.02
C LEU A 6 -5.63 -2.00 0.69
N GLN A 7 -5.82 -3.23 1.19
CA GLN A 7 -7.07 -3.96 1.03
C GLN A 7 -8.24 -3.25 1.71
N TYR A 8 -8.02 -2.74 2.92
CA TYR A 8 -9.02 -1.98 3.67
C TYR A 8 -9.35 -0.67 2.95
N PHE A 9 -8.34 0.06 2.49
CA PHE A 9 -8.53 1.25 1.66
C PHE A 9 -9.35 0.94 0.41
N GLN A 10 -9.00 -0.10 -0.34
CA GLN A 10 -9.73 -0.50 -1.54
C GLN A 10 -11.20 -0.81 -1.24
N ARG A 11 -11.48 -1.47 -0.11
CA ARG A 11 -12.85 -1.76 0.31
C ARG A 11 -13.62 -0.49 0.67
N VAL A 12 -13.02 0.42 1.44
CA VAL A 12 -13.64 1.70 1.81
C VAL A 12 -13.88 2.56 0.57
N ALA A 13 -12.91 2.63 -0.35
CA ALA A 13 -13.01 3.38 -1.60
C ALA A 13 -14.14 2.87 -2.51
N ARG A 14 -14.34 1.54 -2.59
CA ARG A 14 -15.45 0.96 -3.37
C ARG A 14 -16.83 1.22 -2.76
N MET A 15 -16.91 1.33 -1.43
CA MET A 15 -18.19 1.46 -0.73
C MET A 15 -18.56 2.90 -0.37
N GLU A 16 -17.58 3.81 -0.38
CA GLU A 16 -17.69 5.23 0.02
C GLU A 16 -18.33 5.44 1.41
N HIS A 17 -18.31 4.39 2.24
CA HIS A 17 -18.98 4.33 3.54
C HIS A 17 -18.16 3.52 4.53
N MET A 18 -17.51 4.22 5.47
CA MET A 18 -16.65 3.62 6.49
C MET A 18 -17.37 2.56 7.35
N THR A 19 -18.57 2.84 7.82
CA THR A 19 -19.34 1.92 8.68
C THR A 19 -19.81 0.67 7.93
N LYS A 20 -20.22 0.82 6.66
CA LYS A 20 -20.63 -0.32 5.82
C LYS A 20 -19.42 -1.21 5.50
N ALA A 21 -18.28 -0.59 5.16
CA ALA A 21 -17.03 -1.30 4.92
C ALA A 21 -16.55 -2.07 6.16
N ALA A 22 -16.63 -1.48 7.35
CA ALA A 22 -16.25 -2.15 8.59
C ALA A 22 -17.12 -3.40 8.87
N LYS A 23 -18.44 -3.30 8.67
CA LYS A 23 -19.36 -4.43 8.82
C LYS A 23 -19.05 -5.56 7.85
N ASP A 24 -18.84 -5.22 6.58
CA ASP A 24 -18.51 -6.20 5.54
C ASP A 24 -17.16 -6.88 5.78
N LEU A 25 -16.14 -6.11 6.22
CA LEU A 25 -14.83 -6.64 6.63
C LEU A 25 -14.86 -7.38 7.98
N ARG A 26 -16.01 -7.39 8.67
CA ARG A 26 -16.21 -7.97 10.00
C ARG A 26 -15.22 -7.45 11.05
N ILE A 27 -14.94 -6.15 11.02
CA ILE A 27 -14.10 -5.47 12.00
C ILE A 27 -14.81 -4.27 12.63
N ALA A 28 -14.32 -3.84 13.79
CA ALA A 28 -14.81 -2.62 14.42
C ALA A 28 -14.46 -1.39 13.55
N GLN A 29 -15.43 -0.49 13.36
CA GLN A 29 -15.22 0.74 12.60
C GLN A 29 -14.04 1.60 13.12
N PRO A 30 -13.82 1.75 14.44
CA PRO A 30 -12.64 2.48 14.94
C PRO A 30 -11.31 1.85 14.52
N ALA A 31 -11.26 0.51 14.42
CA ALA A 31 -10.06 -0.21 13.97
C ALA A 31 -9.80 0.05 12.48
N LEU A 32 -10.86 0.03 11.66
CA LEU A 32 -10.75 0.38 10.24
C LEU A 32 -10.29 1.82 10.04
N SER A 33 -10.91 2.77 10.74
CA SER A 33 -10.56 4.20 10.69
C SER A 33 -9.10 4.43 11.10
N LYS A 34 -8.64 3.81 12.20
CA LYS A 34 -7.24 3.88 12.65
C LYS A 34 -6.28 3.30 11.60
N THR A 35 -6.68 2.24 10.90
CA THR A 35 -5.87 1.61 9.86
C THR A 35 -5.75 2.50 8.63
N ILE A 36 -6.84 3.12 8.18
CA ILE A 36 -6.84 4.11 7.09
C ILE A 36 -6.00 5.33 7.46
N ALA A 37 -6.18 5.88 8.67
CA ALA A 37 -5.41 7.02 9.13
C ALA A 37 -3.90 6.71 9.26
N ARG A 38 -3.54 5.45 9.52
CA ARG A 38 -2.13 5.02 9.48
C ARG A 38 -1.63 4.96 8.03
N LEU A 39 -2.42 4.44 7.10
CA LEU A 39 -2.07 4.44 5.68
C LEU A 39 -1.85 5.87 5.15
N GLU A 40 -2.77 6.80 5.41
CA GLU A 40 -2.68 8.21 5.02
C GLU A 40 -1.39 8.86 5.55
N ARG A 41 -0.99 8.54 6.79
CA ARG A 41 0.29 9.01 7.37
C ARG A 41 1.51 8.37 6.70
N ASP A 42 1.47 7.05 6.47
CA ASP A 42 2.57 6.32 5.83
C ASP A 42 2.86 6.84 4.41
N ILE A 43 1.83 7.27 3.68
CA ILE A 43 1.97 7.83 2.32
C ILE A 43 2.05 9.37 2.27
N GLY A 44 1.85 10.05 3.41
CA GLY A 44 1.94 11.50 3.54
C GLY A 44 0.81 12.31 2.90
N VAL A 45 -0.28 11.67 2.45
CA VAL A 45 -1.42 12.34 1.81
C VAL A 45 -2.77 11.80 2.34
N PRO A 46 -3.78 12.66 2.50
CA PRO A 46 -5.13 12.20 2.82
C PRO A 46 -5.73 11.44 1.63
N LEU A 47 -6.43 10.35 1.91
CA LEU A 47 -7.08 9.50 0.91
C LEU A 47 -8.60 9.74 0.86
N PHE A 48 -9.18 10.26 1.93
CA PHE A 48 -10.60 10.57 2.00
C PHE A 48 -10.85 11.98 2.52
N ASP A 49 -11.86 12.66 1.96
CA ASP A 49 -12.39 13.88 2.58
C ASP A 49 -13.21 13.50 3.82
N ARG A 50 -12.92 14.14 4.97
CA ARG A 50 -13.59 13.88 6.25
C ARG A 50 -14.70 14.91 6.54
N LYS A 51 -15.14 15.68 5.55
CA LYS A 51 -16.27 16.60 5.70
C LYS A 51 -17.61 15.86 5.73
N GLY A 52 -18.11 15.62 6.95
CA GLY A 52 -19.46 15.07 7.21
C GLY A 52 -19.53 13.54 7.28
N ASN A 53 -20.72 12.98 7.05
CA ASN A 53 -20.99 11.53 7.08
C ASN A 53 -20.64 10.79 5.77
N LEU A 54 -20.21 11.50 4.72
CA LEU A 54 -19.83 10.91 3.44
C LEU A 54 -18.30 10.88 3.28
N PHE A 55 -17.75 9.70 3.02
CA PHE A 55 -16.33 9.49 2.74
C PHE A 55 -16.12 9.53 1.23
N HIS A 56 -15.72 10.69 0.70
CA HIS A 56 -15.38 10.81 -0.72
C HIS A 56 -13.92 10.45 -0.92
N LEU A 57 -13.65 9.61 -1.92
CA LEU A 57 -12.29 9.28 -2.33
C LEU A 57 -11.61 10.53 -2.92
N LEU A 58 -10.43 10.87 -2.38
CA LEU A 58 -9.62 11.95 -2.93
C LEU A 58 -8.85 11.46 -4.15
N HIS A 59 -9.08 12.11 -5.29
CA HIS A 59 -8.31 11.86 -6.51
C HIS A 59 -6.95 12.53 -6.45
N ILE A 60 -5.89 11.72 -6.39
CA ILE A 60 -4.51 12.20 -6.45
C ILE A 60 -4.17 12.50 -7.92
N LYS A 61 -4.08 13.79 -8.28
CA LYS A 61 -3.82 14.22 -9.67
C LYS A 61 -2.37 14.02 -10.12
N GLN A 62 -1.40 14.12 -9.20
CA GLN A 62 0.03 14.03 -9.48
C GLN A 62 0.74 13.22 -8.38
N PRO A 63 0.59 11.88 -8.39
CA PRO A 63 1.25 11.05 -7.39
C PRO A 63 2.77 11.04 -7.63
N ILE A 64 3.55 11.51 -6.66
CA ILE A 64 4.98 11.25 -6.62
C ILE A 64 5.15 9.85 -6.03
N CYS A 65 5.20 8.84 -6.89
CA CYS A 65 5.44 7.46 -6.46
C CYS A 65 6.94 7.17 -6.49
N GLN A 66 7.54 7.01 -5.31
CA GLN A 66 8.91 6.54 -5.17
C GLN A 66 8.90 5.15 -4.56
N ARG A 67 9.60 4.20 -5.19
CA ARG A 67 9.72 2.85 -4.69
C ARG A 67 11.19 2.48 -4.56
N THR A 68 11.61 2.22 -3.33
CA THR A 68 12.96 1.74 -3.04
C THR A 68 12.98 0.23 -3.05
N TYR A 69 13.84 -0.31 -3.88
CA TYR A 69 14.05 -1.72 -4.08
C TYR A 69 15.40 -2.10 -3.47
N GLN A 70 15.42 -3.01 -2.51
CA GLN A 70 16.64 -3.48 -1.87
C GLN A 70 16.82 -4.98 -2.14
N LEU A 71 18.02 -5.34 -2.58
CA LEU A 71 18.43 -6.71 -2.79
C LEU A 71 19.76 -6.91 -2.06
N SER A 72 19.82 -7.90 -1.17
CA SER A 72 20.99 -8.18 -0.34
C SER A 72 21.36 -9.66 -0.42
N TRP A 73 22.65 -9.95 -0.56
CA TRP A 73 23.19 -11.30 -0.49
C TRP A 73 24.59 -11.27 0.13
N LEU A 74 25.01 -12.40 0.70
CA LEU A 74 26.37 -12.58 1.19
C LEU A 74 27.30 -12.80 0.00
N LYS A 75 28.31 -11.94 -0.17
CA LYS A 75 29.23 -11.95 -1.33
C LYS A 75 29.92 -13.30 -1.57
N GLU A 76 30.18 -14.05 -0.51
CA GLU A 76 30.95 -15.30 -0.56
C GLU A 76 30.10 -16.57 -0.40
N ARG A 77 28.77 -16.45 -0.49
CA ARG A 77 27.89 -17.62 -0.44
C ARG A 77 27.32 -17.97 -1.80
N TYR A 78 27.13 -19.27 -2.00
CA TYR A 78 26.43 -19.80 -3.15
C TYR A 78 25.03 -19.20 -3.28
N LEU A 79 24.74 -18.67 -4.46
CA LEU A 79 23.40 -18.31 -4.89
C LEU A 79 22.92 -19.40 -5.86
N SER A 80 21.72 -19.92 -5.62
CA SER A 80 21.11 -20.87 -6.56
C SER A 80 20.93 -20.24 -7.93
N GLN A 81 20.81 -21.07 -8.96
CA GLN A 81 20.53 -20.57 -10.31
C GLN A 81 19.25 -19.70 -10.33
N ALA A 82 18.20 -20.11 -9.61
CA ALA A 82 16.98 -19.32 -9.48
C ALA A 82 17.23 -17.95 -8.84
N ALA A 83 18.08 -17.88 -7.80
CA ALA A 83 18.42 -16.61 -7.15
C ALA A 83 19.25 -15.69 -8.05
N ASN A 84 20.20 -16.24 -8.82
CA ASN A 84 20.95 -15.48 -9.82
C ASN A 84 20.04 -14.94 -10.93
N THR A 85 19.17 -15.79 -11.49
CA THR A 85 18.20 -15.36 -12.52
C THR A 85 17.31 -14.24 -12.01
N PHE A 86 16.82 -14.34 -10.77
CA PHE A 86 16.00 -13.29 -10.16
C PHE A 86 16.78 -11.99 -9.95
N ARG A 87 18.02 -12.06 -9.43
CA ARG A 87 18.89 -10.90 -9.25
C ARG A 87 19.11 -10.17 -10.57
N ASP A 88 19.48 -10.91 -11.61
CA ASP A 88 19.85 -10.33 -12.90
C ASP A 88 18.62 -9.69 -13.58
N PHE A 89 17.47 -10.37 -13.52
CA PHE A 89 16.18 -9.80 -13.95
C PHE A 89 15.86 -8.49 -13.21
N PHE A 90 16.07 -8.46 -11.90
CA PHE A 90 15.76 -7.31 -11.07
C PHE A 90 16.63 -6.10 -11.39
N LEU A 91 17.95 -6.32 -11.52
CA LEU A 91 18.91 -5.28 -11.88
C LEU A 91 18.57 -4.66 -13.26
N GLN A 92 18.26 -5.49 -14.26
CA GLN A 92 17.89 -5.02 -15.59
C GLN A 92 16.56 -4.26 -15.62
N SER A 93 15.57 -4.70 -14.85
CA SER A 93 14.21 -4.15 -14.93
C SER A 93 14.03 -2.85 -14.16
N PHE A 94 14.76 -2.66 -13.05
CA PHE A 94 14.46 -1.60 -12.07
C PHE A 94 15.62 -0.64 -11.77
N ILE A 95 16.86 -0.94 -12.19
CA ILE A 95 18.03 -0.09 -11.87
C ILE A 95 18.65 0.53 -13.13
N TYR A 96 18.71 -0.20 -14.25
CA TYR A 96 19.37 0.25 -15.47
C TYR A 96 18.42 0.82 -16.55
N ARG A 97 17.20 1.21 -16.16
CA ARG A 97 16.23 1.94 -17.00
C ARG A 97 16.06 3.35 -16.47
#